data_AF-A0A210Q2L1-F1
#
_entry.id   AF-A0A210Q2L1-F1
#
_cell.length_a   1.000
_cell.length_b   1.000
_cell.length_c   1.000
_cell.angle_alpha   90.00
_cell.angle_beta   90.00
_cell.angle_gamma   90.00
#
_symmetry.space_group_name_H-M   'P 1'
#
loop_
_entity.id
_entity.type
_entity.pdbx_description
1 polymer ?
#
loop_
_entity_poly.entity_id
_entity_poly.type
_entity_poly.pdbx_seq_one_letter_code
_entity_poly.pdbx_strand_id
1 'polypeptide(L)'
;MAAGSIEIPLRDTDEVIELDLDQLPEGDEVLSILRQEVAPLHIWVTLALEYYKSNYVEDFVKILDASRTDAGLDYPNFERDQMRALDTLAAFYVQKAHKEKNKDKKRELFTQATLLYTTADKIIMYDQLKLISFSIITVISAHKFGFSFLETL
;
A
#
# COMPACT_ATOMS: atom_id res chain seq x y z
N MET A 1 9.57 -4.50 26.38
CA MET A 1 9.57 -4.26 24.93
C MET A 1 8.12 -4.39 24.52
N ALA A 2 7.52 -3.34 23.95
CA ALA A 2 6.08 -3.37 23.69
C ALA A 2 5.79 -4.51 22.70
N ALA A 3 5.11 -5.55 23.17
CA ALA A 3 4.39 -6.47 22.32
C ALA A 3 3.44 -5.59 21.51
N GLY A 4 3.74 -5.40 20.23
CA GLY A 4 2.78 -4.73 19.36
C GLY A 4 1.63 -5.70 19.13
N SER A 5 0.41 -5.18 19.17
CA SER A 5 -0.74 -5.85 18.58
C SER A 5 -1.12 -5.10 17.31
N ILE A 6 -1.65 -5.80 16.32
CA ILE A 6 -2.28 -5.20 15.14
C ILE A 6 -3.78 -5.38 15.26
N GLU A 7 -4.52 -4.30 15.11
CA GLU A 7 -5.97 -4.30 15.10
C GLU A 7 -6.48 -4.45 13.66
N ILE A 8 -7.29 -5.49 13.41
CA ILE A 8 -8.01 -5.69 12.15
C ILE A 8 -9.47 -5.30 12.40
N PRO A 9 -10.02 -4.28 11.72
CA PRO A 9 -11.43 -3.94 11.85
C PRO A 9 -12.28 -5.04 11.24
N LEU A 10 -13.30 -5.47 11.99
CA LEU A 10 -14.32 -6.38 11.50
C LEU A 10 -15.26 -5.65 10.56
N ARG A 11 -15.74 -6.36 9.55
CA ARG A 11 -16.65 -5.82 8.56
C ARG A 11 -18.00 -5.54 9.22
N ASP A 12 -18.60 -4.39 8.89
CA ASP A 12 -19.95 -4.01 9.30
C ASP A 12 -20.15 -3.88 10.84
N THR A 13 -19.07 -3.81 11.63
CA THR A 13 -19.09 -3.63 13.10
C THR A 13 -17.98 -2.68 13.58
N ASP A 14 -18.12 -2.12 14.79
CA ASP A 14 -17.07 -1.32 15.45
C ASP A 14 -16.05 -2.19 16.22
N GLU A 15 -16.15 -3.52 16.07
CA GLU A 15 -15.26 -4.47 16.74
C GLU A 15 -13.96 -4.66 15.96
N VAL A 16 -12.86 -4.92 16.67
CA VAL A 16 -11.54 -5.16 16.09
C VAL A 16 -10.98 -6.49 16.58
N ILE A 17 -10.31 -7.23 15.71
CA ILE A 17 -9.51 -8.40 16.07
C ILE A 17 -8.11 -7.89 16.41
N GLU A 18 -7.66 -8.11 17.64
CA GLU A 18 -6.27 -7.89 18.02
C GLU A 18 -5.44 -9.14 17.68
N LEU A 19 -4.42 -8.95 16.85
CA LEU A 19 -3.41 -9.96 16.55
C LEU A 19 -2.12 -9.65 17.30
N ASP A 20 -1.70 -10.58 18.15
CA ASP A 20 -0.40 -10.52 18.84
C ASP A 20 0.75 -10.76 17.86
N LEU A 21 1.69 -9.82 17.80
CA LEU A 21 2.85 -9.92 16.91
C LEU A 21 3.88 -10.97 17.33
N ASP A 22 3.86 -11.38 18.60
CA ASP A 22 4.72 -12.43 19.13
C ASP A 22 4.24 -13.84 18.71
N GLN A 23 2.95 -13.98 18.34
CA GLN A 23 2.32 -15.24 17.94
C GLN A 23 1.54 -15.06 16.64
N LEU A 24 2.25 -14.70 15.57
CA LEU A 24 1.63 -14.57 14.25
C LEU A 24 1.04 -15.92 13.78
N PRO A 25 -0.23 -15.93 13.31
CA PRO A 25 -0.83 -17.13 12.73
C PRO A 25 -0.17 -17.52 11.40
N GLU A 26 -0.57 -18.66 10.83
CA GLU A 26 -0.12 -19.03 9.48
C GLU A 26 -0.59 -18.00 8.44
N GLY A 27 0.25 -17.76 7.42
CA GLY A 27 -0.04 -16.74 6.40
C GLY A 27 -1.37 -16.97 5.67
N ASP A 28 -1.75 -18.22 5.42
CA ASP A 28 -3.01 -18.58 4.76
C ASP A 28 -4.26 -18.32 5.64
N GLU A 29 -4.13 -18.44 6.95
CA GLU A 29 -5.18 -18.09 7.92
C GLU A 29 -5.39 -16.57 7.95
N VAL A 30 -4.30 -15.81 8.08
CA VAL A 30 -4.34 -14.34 8.06
C VAL A 30 -4.89 -13.81 6.74
N LEU A 31 -4.50 -14.39 5.60
CA LEU A 31 -5.06 -14.04 4.29
C LEU A 31 -6.57 -14.25 4.24
N SER A 32 -7.07 -15.33 4.83
CA SER A 32 -8.51 -15.64 4.85
C SER A 32 -9.27 -14.60 5.68
N ILE A 33 -8.74 -14.23 6.85
CA ILE A 33 -9.33 -13.18 7.71
C ILE A 33 -9.33 -11.83 6.97
N LEU A 34 -8.19 -11.40 6.43
CA LEU A 34 -8.07 -10.11 5.75
C LEU A 34 -9.02 -9.98 4.54
N ARG A 35 -9.23 -11.08 3.80
CA ARG A 35 -10.18 -11.14 2.69
C ARG A 35 -11.63 -11.08 3.14
N GLN A 36 -11.97 -11.85 4.17
CA GLN A 36 -13.33 -11.93 4.69
C GLN A 36 -13.78 -10.57 5.22
N GLU A 37 -12.90 -9.91 5.97
CA GLU A 37 -13.18 -8.64 6.62
C GLU A 37 -12.95 -7.43 5.69
N VAL A 38 -12.51 -7.65 4.46
CA VAL A 38 -12.19 -6.60 3.48
C VAL A 38 -11.25 -5.55 4.10
N ALA A 39 -10.21 -6.05 4.77
CA ALA A 39 -9.33 -5.20 5.57
C ALA A 39 -8.65 -4.13 4.69
N PRO A 40 -8.50 -2.88 5.18
CA PRO A 40 -7.88 -1.81 4.43
C PRO A 40 -6.40 -2.07 4.17
N LEU A 41 -5.92 -1.69 2.99
CA LEU A 41 -4.56 -2.03 2.50
C LEU A 41 -3.42 -1.66 3.47
N HIS A 42 -3.52 -0.59 4.27
CA HIS A 42 -2.49 -0.25 5.24
C HIS A 42 -2.23 -1.36 6.28
N ILE A 43 -3.26 -2.16 6.63
CA ILE A 43 -3.15 -3.29 7.56
C ILE A 43 -2.38 -4.43 6.92
N TRP A 44 -2.65 -4.74 5.65
CA TRP A 44 -1.91 -5.74 4.88
C TRP A 44 -0.42 -5.42 4.83
N VAL A 45 -0.07 -4.16 4.57
CA VAL A 45 1.33 -3.71 4.53
C VAL A 45 1.99 -3.83 5.91
N THR A 46 1.28 -3.44 6.97
CA THR A 46 1.80 -3.54 8.34
C THR A 46 2.04 -4.99 8.73
N LEU A 47 1.06 -5.87 8.53
CA LEU A 47 1.18 -7.30 8.82
C LEU A 47 2.34 -7.92 8.04
N ALA A 48 2.43 -7.66 6.74
CA ALA A 48 3.53 -8.19 5.94
C ALA A 48 4.89 -7.82 6.52
N LEU A 49 5.09 -6.56 6.92
CA LEU A 49 6.35 -6.12 7.54
C LEU A 49 6.65 -6.86 8.85
N GLU A 50 5.65 -7.22 9.63
CA GLU A 50 5.83 -8.03 10.85
C GLU A 50 6.21 -9.48 10.50
N TYR A 51 5.58 -10.10 9.49
CA TYR A 51 6.01 -11.41 8.97
C TYR A 51 7.47 -11.37 8.48
N TYR A 52 7.88 -10.28 7.83
CA TYR A 52 9.27 -10.10 7.39
C TYR A 52 10.24 -10.01 8.57
N LYS A 53 9.89 -9.28 9.65
CA LYS A 53 10.71 -9.19 10.88
C LYS A 53 10.84 -10.53 11.58
N SER A 54 9.78 -11.34 11.56
CA SER A 54 9.76 -12.70 12.13
C SER A 54 10.40 -13.75 11.21
N ASN A 55 11.06 -13.32 10.12
CA ASN A 55 11.78 -14.17 9.16
C ASN A 55 10.88 -15.10 8.31
N TYR A 56 9.57 -14.85 8.28
CA TYR A 56 8.58 -15.52 7.42
C TYR A 56 8.48 -14.82 6.07
N VAL A 57 9.54 -14.94 5.29
CA VAL A 57 9.70 -14.20 4.02
C VAL A 57 8.69 -14.65 2.95
N GLU A 58 8.31 -15.92 2.93
CA GLU A 58 7.36 -16.44 1.95
C GLU A 58 5.95 -15.90 2.19
N ASP A 59 5.52 -15.85 3.45
CA ASP A 59 4.23 -15.29 3.84
C ASP A 59 4.17 -13.78 3.64
N PHE A 60 5.27 -13.06 3.89
CA PHE A 60 5.40 -11.65 3.52
C PHE A 60 5.08 -11.40 2.04
N VAL A 61 5.65 -12.21 1.13
CA VAL A 61 5.40 -12.05 -0.32
C VAL A 61 3.96 -12.43 -0.66
N LYS A 62 3.43 -13.52 -0.10
CA LYS A 62 2.05 -13.95 -0.33
C LYS A 62 1.05 -12.87 0.09
N ILE A 63 1.23 -12.28 1.28
CA ILE A 63 0.35 -11.24 1.82
C ILE A 63 0.40 -9.98 0.95
N LEU A 64 1.58 -9.50 0.59
CA LEU A 64 1.71 -8.32 -0.27
C LEU A 64 1.24 -8.53 -1.71
N ASP A 65 1.36 -9.74 -2.25
CA ASP A 65 0.87 -10.01 -3.61
C ASP A 65 -0.67 -10.11 -3.61
N ALA A 66 -1.26 -10.77 -2.61
CA ALA A 66 -2.71 -10.82 -2.42
C ALA A 66 -3.32 -9.44 -2.15
N SER A 67 -2.62 -8.57 -1.40
CA SER A 67 -3.10 -7.22 -1.10
C SER A 67 -3.28 -6.34 -2.34
N ARG A 68 -2.70 -6.72 -3.49
CA ARG A 68 -2.85 -5.97 -4.75
C ARG A 68 -4.22 -6.16 -5.40
N THR A 69 -4.90 -7.27 -5.13
CA THR A 69 -6.21 -7.60 -5.71
C THR A 69 -7.32 -7.61 -4.67
N ASP A 70 -7.01 -8.04 -3.45
CA ASP A 70 -8.02 -8.42 -2.46
C ASP A 70 -8.20 -7.38 -1.34
N ALA A 71 -7.31 -6.39 -1.24
CA ALA A 71 -7.37 -5.40 -0.16
C ALA A 71 -8.50 -4.38 -0.38
N GLY A 72 -9.10 -3.94 0.73
CA GLY A 72 -10.03 -2.82 0.74
C GLY A 72 -9.32 -1.52 0.37
N LEU A 73 -9.79 -0.86 -0.70
CA LEU A 73 -9.29 0.45 -1.16
C LEU A 73 -10.28 1.59 -0.87
N ASP A 74 -11.33 1.32 -0.10
CA ASP A 74 -12.41 2.27 0.19
C ASP A 74 -12.04 3.20 1.36
N TYR A 75 -10.94 3.94 1.21
CA TYR A 75 -10.52 4.95 2.18
C TYR A 75 -9.70 6.06 1.51
N PRO A 76 -9.74 7.30 2.05
CA PRO A 76 -9.03 8.42 1.45
C PRO A 76 -7.51 8.19 1.43
N ASN A 77 -6.86 8.54 0.31
CA ASN A 77 -5.42 8.41 0.08
C ASN A 77 -4.88 6.97 0.01
N PHE A 78 -5.73 5.98 -0.27
CA PHE A 78 -5.30 4.58 -0.49
C PHE A 78 -4.19 4.45 -1.55
N GLU A 79 -4.14 5.38 -2.52
CA GLU A 79 -3.11 5.47 -3.57
C GLU A 79 -1.70 5.55 -2.98
N ARG A 80 -1.53 6.25 -1.84
CA ARG A 80 -0.23 6.36 -1.15
C ARG A 80 0.19 5.06 -0.49
N ASP A 81 -0.76 4.33 0.08
CA ASP A 81 -0.49 3.03 0.68
C ASP A 81 -0.27 1.94 -0.38
N GLN A 82 -0.94 2.06 -1.54
CA GLN A 82 -0.69 1.22 -2.70
C GLN A 82 0.73 1.42 -3.26
N MET A 83 1.16 2.67 -3.38
CA MET A 83 2.55 3.00 -3.73
C MET A 83 3.52 2.40 -2.70
N ARG A 84 3.28 2.59 -1.40
CA ARG A 84 4.13 2.04 -0.34
C ARG A 84 4.21 0.52 -0.38
N ALA A 85 3.10 -0.17 -0.64
CA ALA A 85 3.06 -1.62 -0.79
C ALA A 85 3.93 -2.09 -1.97
N LEU A 86 3.78 -1.44 -3.14
CA LEU A 86 4.55 -1.74 -4.34
C LEU A 86 6.04 -1.47 -4.16
N ASP A 87 6.41 -0.33 -3.55
CA ASP A 87 7.80 0.03 -3.26
C ASP A 87 8.45 -0.96 -2.29
N THR A 88 7.71 -1.37 -1.26
CA THR A 88 8.19 -2.36 -0.29
C THR A 88 8.45 -3.71 -0.96
N LEU A 89 7.54 -4.17 -1.82
CA LEU A 89 7.70 -5.41 -2.58
C LEU A 89 8.85 -5.31 -3.59
N ALA A 90 9.00 -4.18 -4.27
CA ALA A 90 10.10 -3.93 -5.20
C ALA A 90 11.46 -3.94 -4.49
N ALA A 91 11.57 -3.25 -3.35
CA ALA A 91 12.77 -3.23 -2.52
C ALA A 91 13.13 -4.64 -2.04
N PHE A 92 12.14 -5.45 -1.67
CA PHE A 92 12.35 -6.86 -1.34
C PHE A 92 12.93 -7.65 -2.51
N TYR A 93 12.36 -7.53 -3.71
CA TYR A 93 12.88 -8.21 -4.90
C TYR A 93 14.31 -7.78 -5.25
N VAL A 94 14.65 -6.50 -5.10
CA VAL A 94 16.02 -5.99 -5.26
C VAL A 94 16.96 -6.66 -4.25
N GLN A 95 16.60 -6.68 -2.96
CA GLN A 95 17.41 -7.33 -1.94
C GLN A 95 17.59 -8.83 -2.21
N LYS A 96 16.53 -9.52 -2.64
CA LYS A 96 16.57 -10.94 -3.03
C LYS A 96 17.49 -11.14 -4.24
N ALA A 97 17.42 -10.27 -5.26
CA ALA A 97 18.29 -10.30 -6.43
C ALA A 97 19.77 -10.10 -6.09
N HIS A 98 20.07 -9.26 -5.09
CA HIS A 98 21.45 -9.05 -4.62
C HIS A 98 22.03 -10.30 -3.93
N LYS A 99 21.20 -11.07 -3.23
CA LYS A 99 21.59 -12.33 -2.57
C LYS A 99 21.67 -13.51 -3.54
N GLU A 100 21.00 -13.43 -4.68
CA GLU A 100 20.95 -14.49 -5.69
C GLU A 100 22.27 -14.62 -6.47
N LYS A 101 22.75 -15.86 -6.64
CA LYS A 101 24.00 -16.17 -7.35
C LYS A 101 23.78 -16.48 -8.82
N ASN A 102 22.62 -17.03 -9.16
CA ASN A 102 22.27 -17.35 -10.54
C ASN A 102 21.99 -16.06 -11.32
N LYS A 103 22.69 -15.86 -12.45
CA LYS A 103 22.60 -14.64 -13.26
C LYS A 103 21.22 -14.47 -13.91
N ASP A 104 20.60 -15.55 -14.38
CA ASP A 104 19.31 -15.51 -15.05
C ASP A 104 18.20 -15.16 -14.05
N LYS A 105 18.14 -15.86 -12.92
CA LYS A 105 17.20 -15.57 -11.82
C LYS A 105 17.39 -14.17 -11.26
N LYS A 106 18.64 -13.72 -11.11
CA LYS A 106 18.96 -12.35 -10.66
C LYS A 106 18.37 -11.31 -11.62
N ARG A 107 18.50 -11.52 -12.94
CA ARG A 107 17.94 -10.63 -13.95
C ARG A 107 16.40 -10.62 -13.91
N GLU A 108 15.78 -11.77 -13.72
CA GLU A 108 14.32 -11.87 -13.56
C GLU A 108 13.83 -11.09 -12.34
N LEU A 109 14.48 -11.25 -11.19
CA LEU A 109 14.14 -10.52 -9.96
C LEU A 109 14.28 -9.00 -10.12
N PHE A 110 15.35 -8.53 -10.78
CA PHE A 110 15.49 -7.10 -11.10
C PHE A 110 14.39 -6.61 -12.04
N THR A 111 14.03 -7.42 -13.05
CA THR A 111 12.96 -7.08 -13.98
C THR A 111 11.62 -6.95 -13.27
N GLN A 112 11.31 -7.87 -12.33
CA GLN A 112 10.12 -7.79 -11.48
C GLN A 112 10.12 -6.54 -10.60
N ALA A 113 11.26 -6.21 -9.97
CA ALA A 113 11.37 -5.00 -9.17
C ALA A 113 11.15 -3.72 -9.99
N THR A 114 11.74 -3.62 -11.19
CA THR A 114 11.55 -2.46 -12.08
C THR A 114 10.10 -2.30 -12.53
N LEU A 115 9.39 -3.42 -12.80
CA LEU A 115 7.97 -3.37 -13.14
C LEU A 115 7.12 -2.81 -11.99
N LEU A 116 7.43 -3.22 -10.75
CA LEU A 116 6.73 -2.72 -9.57
C LEU A 116 7.00 -1.23 -9.35
N TYR A 117 8.24 -0.78 -9.43
CA TYR A 117 8.58 0.65 -9.34
C TYR A 117 7.88 1.49 -10.42
N THR A 118 7.90 1.04 -11.67
CA THR A 118 7.19 1.75 -12.76
C THR A 118 5.68 1.83 -12.50
N THR A 119 5.12 0.82 -11.84
CA THR A 119 3.69 0.82 -11.47
C THR A 119 3.43 1.79 -10.33
N ALA A 120 4.30 1.84 -9.31
CA ALA A 120 4.23 2.80 -8.22
C ALA A 120 4.37 4.25 -8.72
N ASP A 121 5.34 4.51 -9.60
CA ASP A 121 5.56 5.83 -10.22
C ASP A 121 4.34 6.34 -10.97
N LYS A 122 3.60 5.45 -11.66
CA LYS A 122 2.35 5.83 -12.32
C LYS A 122 1.33 6.35 -11.31
N ILE A 123 1.17 5.67 -10.17
CA ILE A 123 0.24 6.08 -9.11
C ILE A 123 0.62 7.47 -8.58
N ILE A 124 1.91 7.72 -8.30
CA ILE A 124 2.42 9.04 -7.88
C ILE A 124 2.11 10.11 -8.93
N MET A 125 2.39 9.82 -10.20
CA MET A 125 2.19 10.77 -11.28
C MET A 125 0.71 11.15 -11.40
N TYR A 126 -0.22 10.20 -11.29
CA TYR A 126 -1.66 10.49 -11.33
C TYR A 126 -2.14 11.26 -10.09
N ASP A 127 -1.65 10.92 -8.90
CA ASP A 127 -1.96 11.64 -7.65
C ASP A 127 -1.47 13.09 -7.71
N GLN A 128 -0.21 13.32 -8.09
CA GLN A 128 0.35 14.66 -8.24
C GLN A 128 -0.37 15.47 -9.33
N LEU A 129 -0.67 14.87 -10.48
CA LEU A 129 -1.42 15.53 -11.55
C LEU A 129 -2.82 15.94 -11.10
N LYS A 130 -3.51 15.09 -10.32
CA LYS A 130 -4.81 15.40 -9.73
C LYS A 130 -4.70 16.58 -8.77
N LEU A 131 -3.73 16.57 -7.85
CA LEU A 131 -3.51 17.68 -6.91
C LEU A 131 -3.21 19.00 -7.62
N ILE A 132 -2.36 18.97 -8.66
CA ILE A 132 -2.06 20.14 -9.49
C ILE A 132 -3.32 20.64 -10.21
N SER A 133 -4.11 19.72 -10.78
CA SER A 133 -5.35 20.05 -11.49
C SER A 133 -6.36 20.72 -10.56
N PHE A 134 -6.55 20.19 -9.34
CA PHE A 134 -7.41 20.82 -8.34
C PHE A 134 -6.89 22.20 -7.92
N SER A 135 -5.58 22.33 -7.67
CA SER A 135 -4.96 23.62 -7.32
C SER A 135 -5.20 24.68 -8.41
N ILE A 136 -4.98 24.34 -9.68
CA ILE A 136 -5.21 25.24 -10.82
C ILE A 136 -6.69 25.62 -10.94
N ILE A 137 -7.61 24.65 -10.82
CA ILE A 137 -9.06 24.92 -10.89
C ILE A 137 -9.49 25.86 -9.77
N THR A 138 -9.04 25.63 -8.52
CA THR A 138 -9.35 26.52 -7.39
C THR A 138 -8.83 27.93 -7.61
N VAL A 139 -7.61 28.09 -8.14
CA VAL A 139 -7.03 29.40 -8.47
C VAL A 139 -7.83 30.09 -9.57
N ILE A 140 -8.22 29.38 -10.64
CA ILE A 140 -9.03 29.94 -11.74
C ILE A 140 -10.41 30.34 -11.25
N SER A 141 -11.07 29.50 -10.45
CA SER A 141 -12.36 29.82 -9.84
C SER A 141 -12.25 31.06 -8.95
N ALA A 142 -11.24 31.15 -8.08
CA ALA A 142 -11.00 32.33 -7.25
C ALA A 142 -10.79 33.60 -8.08
N HIS A 143 -10.06 33.52 -9.20
CA HIS A 143 -9.87 34.65 -10.11
C HIS A 143 -11.17 35.06 -10.80
N LYS A 144 -12.06 34.10 -11.13
CA LYS A 144 -13.35 34.37 -11.76
C LYS A 144 -14.37 35.01 -10.79
N PHE A 145 -14.32 34.63 -9.51
CA PHE A 145 -15.13 35.26 -8.45
C PHE A 145 -14.61 36.64 -8.03
N GLY A 146 -13.29 36.89 -8.09
CA GLY A 146 -12.71 38.21 -7.83
C GLY A 146 -13.06 39.28 -8.88
N PHE A 147 -13.32 38.87 -10.12
CA PHE A 147 -13.71 39.80 -11.20
C PHE A 147 -15.17 40.25 -11.13
N SER A 148 -16.09 39.41 -10.63
CA SER A 148 -17.50 39.81 -10.47
C SER A 148 -17.74 40.84 -9.36
N PHE A 149 -16.78 41.07 -8.45
CA PHE A 149 -16.92 42.09 -7.40
C PHE A 149 -16.42 43.49 -7.82
N LEU A 150 -15.71 43.60 -8.95
CA LEU A 150 -15.19 44.86 -9.48
C LEU A 150 -16.04 45.46 -10.62
N GLU A 151 -17.03 44.75 -11.14
CA GLU A 151 -17.95 45.26 -12.18
C GLU A 151 -19.30 45.77 -11.61
N THR A 152 -19.46 45.87 -10.28
CA THR A 152 -20.69 46.40 -9.63
C THR A 152 -20.42 47.60 -8.69
N LEU A 153 -19.30 48.29 -8.88
CA LEU A 153 -19.03 49.62 -8.31
C LEU A 153 -18.73 50.61 -9.44
#